data_AF-A0A147KMP1-F1
#
_entry.id   AF-A0A147KMP1-F1
#
_cell.length_a   1.000
_cell.length_b   1.000
_cell.length_c   1.000
_cell.angle_alpha   90.00
_cell.angle_beta   90.00
_cell.angle_gamma   90.00
#
_symmetry.space_group_name_H-M   'P 1'
#
loop_
_entity.id
_entity.type
_entity.pdbx_description
1 polymer ?
#
loop_
_entity_poly.entity_id
_entity_poly.type
_entity_poly.pdbx_seq_one_letter_code
_entity_poly.pdbx_strand_id
1 'polypeptide(L)'
;MSPTESPVSGAPGRRRKPPASTPQERSGRSRGTRRRKGGRRASRSFPLVPILVGALVVAVIAVAVVVVLRFVGTGEPETVQAVPSRYQVYESGQANELLANRDDDPRPFTEQDFFPEGDADISSRDLTFTFRGGSVDDNCAEAVWGPKALAAVESADCSQVVRAGYVSDDYIGVAAVFKLRDIEASRTLAEALAPAEEETAEEGGFLLPPVTEEPFDLLGSGYSSAEATVNGHYLLVLWVQSKSSTSTEETEVLQQPLVTLSRFDMPIYQRINERKNFLEANGVDTGDQEAPAGDGTGTGTEGIGTEGTGIGTEGTGTEGAGTGTEGTGLSQGTG
;
A
#
# COMPACT_ATOMS: atom_id res chain seq x y z
N MET A 1 -28.63 -31.32 -49.36
CA MET A 1 -28.93 -30.23 -50.32
C MET A 1 -28.10 -29.03 -49.92
N SER A 2 -27.34 -28.46 -50.87
CA SER A 2 -26.63 -27.17 -50.75
C SER A 2 -27.28 -26.19 -51.76
N PRO A 3 -27.11 -24.85 -51.67
CA PRO A 3 -25.83 -24.10 -51.78
C PRO A 3 -25.49 -23.28 -50.50
N THR A 4 -24.30 -22.68 -50.24
CA THR A 4 -23.46 -21.69 -50.99
C THR A 4 -24.16 -20.31 -51.09
N GLU A 5 -23.61 -19.10 -50.92
CA GLU A 5 -22.26 -18.50 -50.73
C GLU A 5 -21.92 -18.16 -49.24
N SER A 6 -20.77 -17.62 -48.77
CA SER A 6 -19.60 -16.83 -49.25
C SER A 6 -19.67 -15.27 -49.07
N PRO A 7 -18.53 -14.53 -48.92
CA PRO A 7 -18.43 -13.37 -48.00
C PRO A 7 -18.05 -11.99 -48.64
N VAL A 8 -17.99 -10.92 -47.82
CA VAL A 8 -17.43 -9.60 -48.22
C VAL A 8 -16.35 -9.11 -47.24
N SER A 9 -15.25 -8.61 -47.81
CA SER A 9 -14.05 -8.08 -47.15
C SER A 9 -14.01 -6.54 -47.17
N GLY A 10 -13.43 -5.93 -46.13
CA GLY A 10 -13.22 -4.48 -46.03
C GLY A 10 -11.79 -4.13 -45.59
N ALA A 11 -10.97 -3.64 -46.51
CA ALA A 11 -9.54 -3.35 -46.30
C ALA A 11 -9.27 -1.90 -45.79
N PRO A 12 -8.15 -1.64 -45.10
CA PRO A 12 -7.89 -0.36 -44.42
C PRO A 12 -7.42 0.77 -45.36
N GLY A 13 -7.91 1.99 -45.11
CA GLY A 13 -7.58 3.18 -45.88
C GLY A 13 -6.22 3.81 -45.53
N ARG A 14 -5.26 3.75 -46.46
CA ARG A 14 -4.01 4.54 -46.40
C ARG A 14 -4.27 6.03 -46.67
N ARG A 15 -3.77 6.96 -45.84
CA ARG A 15 -3.64 8.38 -46.25
C ARG A 15 -2.37 9.12 -45.76
N ARG A 16 -1.31 8.96 -46.55
CA ARG A 16 -0.30 9.94 -47.01
C ARG A 16 0.24 11.01 -46.03
N LYS A 17 1.54 10.85 -45.73
CA LYS A 17 2.52 11.83 -45.21
C LYS A 17 2.90 12.88 -46.28
N PRO A 18 2.99 14.19 -45.97
CA PRO A 18 3.66 15.20 -46.80
C PRO A 18 5.18 15.29 -46.52
N PRO A 19 6.00 15.84 -47.46
CA PRO A 19 7.46 15.76 -47.41
C PRO A 19 8.14 16.91 -46.63
N ALA A 20 9.44 16.73 -46.38
CA ALA A 20 10.32 17.70 -45.74
C ALA A 20 10.68 18.89 -46.64
N SER A 21 10.91 20.05 -46.02
CA SER A 21 11.49 21.24 -46.65
C SER A 21 12.99 21.32 -46.32
N THR A 22 13.84 21.33 -47.35
CA THR A 22 15.29 21.52 -47.25
C THR A 22 15.68 22.96 -46.90
N PRO A 23 16.89 23.19 -46.34
CA PRO A 23 17.32 24.51 -45.87
C PRO A 23 17.74 25.42 -47.03
N GLN A 24 17.58 26.73 -46.87
CA GLN A 24 18.12 27.73 -47.78
C GLN A 24 19.11 28.63 -47.03
N GLU A 25 20.39 28.48 -47.36
CA GLU A 25 21.41 29.48 -47.04
C GLU A 25 21.06 30.83 -47.69
N ARG A 26 21.32 31.93 -46.98
CA ARG A 26 21.80 33.15 -47.65
C ARG A 26 22.76 33.96 -46.79
N SER A 27 24.00 33.95 -47.26
CA SER A 27 25.13 34.80 -46.89
C SER A 27 24.79 36.27 -46.58
N GLY A 28 25.38 36.83 -45.53
CA GLY A 28 25.23 38.24 -45.13
C GLY A 28 26.46 38.82 -44.43
N ARG A 29 27.66 38.62 -44.98
CA ARG A 29 28.94 39.07 -44.40
C ARG A 29 29.12 40.59 -44.53
N SER A 30 29.24 41.31 -43.41
CA SER A 30 29.80 42.69 -43.42
C SER A 30 30.67 42.96 -42.20
N ARG A 31 31.95 43.28 -42.44
CA ARG A 31 32.89 43.83 -41.47
C ARG A 31 32.92 45.35 -41.63
N GLY A 32 32.78 46.11 -40.55
CA GLY A 32 32.76 47.58 -40.60
C GLY A 32 33.40 48.25 -39.38
N THR A 33 34.73 48.25 -39.30
CA THR A 33 35.45 49.05 -38.30
C THR A 33 35.44 50.54 -38.65
N ARG A 34 35.24 51.44 -37.66
CA ARG A 34 36.21 52.51 -37.27
C ARG A 34 35.63 53.59 -36.33
N ARG A 35 36.33 53.75 -35.19
CA ARG A 35 36.75 55.00 -34.52
C ARG A 35 36.04 56.34 -34.86
N ARG A 36 35.62 57.01 -33.77
CA ARG A 36 36.17 58.28 -33.19
C ARG A 36 35.22 59.49 -33.06
N LYS A 37 35.15 59.97 -31.81
CA LYS A 37 35.24 61.38 -31.34
C LYS A 37 33.99 62.29 -31.41
N GLY A 38 33.35 62.45 -30.24
CA GLY A 38 33.22 63.76 -29.58
C GLY A 38 31.95 64.59 -29.84
N GLY A 39 31.22 64.91 -28.77
CA GLY A 39 30.13 65.88 -28.73
C GLY A 39 29.71 66.12 -27.27
N ARG A 40 29.35 67.35 -26.88
CA ARG A 40 29.12 67.76 -25.47
C ARG A 40 27.67 68.16 -25.21
N ARG A 41 27.23 68.00 -23.95
CA ARG A 41 25.99 68.56 -23.33
C ARG A 41 24.68 67.93 -23.87
N ALA A 42 23.58 67.88 -23.10
CA ALA A 42 23.28 68.57 -21.85
C ALA A 42 22.68 67.65 -20.77
N SER A 43 22.83 68.04 -19.51
CA SER A 43 22.23 67.41 -18.33
C SER A 43 20.74 67.74 -18.18
N ARG A 44 19.90 66.73 -17.98
CA ARG A 44 18.62 66.86 -17.26
C ARG A 44 18.53 65.77 -16.20
N SER A 45 18.84 66.15 -14.97
CA SER A 45 18.68 65.32 -13.78
C SER A 45 17.20 65.22 -13.42
N PHE A 46 16.57 64.08 -13.71
CA PHE A 46 15.31 63.71 -13.08
C PHE A 46 15.60 63.04 -11.72
N PRO A 47 14.91 63.40 -10.64
CA PRO A 47 15.21 62.88 -9.30
C PRO A 47 14.77 61.43 -9.17
N LEU A 48 15.72 60.50 -9.00
CA LEU A 48 15.48 59.06 -8.78
C LEU A 48 15.04 58.71 -7.34
N VAL A 49 14.97 59.70 -6.44
CA VAL A 49 14.70 59.50 -5.01
C VAL A 49 13.31 58.95 -4.67
N PRO A 50 12.18 59.44 -5.23
CA PRO A 50 10.85 58.95 -4.82
C PRO A 50 10.56 57.50 -5.25
N ILE A 51 11.22 57.01 -6.31
CA ILE A 51 11.05 55.63 -6.80
C ILE A 51 11.70 54.63 -5.83
N LEU A 52 12.88 54.95 -5.30
CA LEU A 52 13.56 54.11 -4.30
C LEU A 52 12.78 54.01 -2.99
N VAL A 53 12.15 55.10 -2.54
CA VAL A 53 11.31 55.09 -1.33
C VAL A 53 10.04 54.27 -1.56
N GLY A 54 9.38 54.43 -2.71
CA GLY A 54 8.19 53.62 -3.06
C GLY A 54 8.49 52.12 -3.14
N ALA A 55 9.59 51.74 -3.77
CA ALA A 55 10.03 50.35 -3.85
C ALA A 55 10.36 49.75 -2.47
N LEU A 56 10.99 50.53 -1.58
CA LEU A 56 11.33 50.08 -0.24
C LEU A 56 10.08 49.91 0.66
N VAL A 57 9.08 50.78 0.55
CA VAL A 57 7.79 50.61 1.25
C VAL A 57 7.06 49.36 0.76
N VAL A 58 7.02 49.11 -0.55
CA VAL A 58 6.42 47.88 -1.10
C VAL A 58 7.18 46.64 -0.64
N ALA A 59 8.52 46.68 -0.58
CA ALA A 59 9.33 45.58 -0.08
C ALA A 59 9.08 45.32 1.42
N VAL A 60 8.98 46.36 2.25
CA VAL A 60 8.65 46.23 3.68
C VAL A 60 7.23 45.68 3.87
N ILE A 61 6.25 46.12 3.07
CA ILE A 61 4.89 45.55 3.11
C ILE A 61 4.90 44.09 2.65
N ALA A 62 5.63 43.73 1.60
CA ALA A 62 5.73 42.34 1.15
C ALA A 62 6.41 41.45 2.21
N VAL A 63 7.48 41.91 2.86
CA VAL A 63 8.11 41.21 3.98
C VAL A 63 7.16 41.11 5.18
N ALA A 64 6.43 42.19 5.52
CA ALA A 64 5.44 42.17 6.58
C ALA A 64 4.30 41.19 6.28
N VAL A 65 3.81 41.12 5.03
CA VAL A 65 2.81 40.15 4.60
C VAL A 65 3.37 38.73 4.66
N VAL A 66 4.61 38.47 4.24
CA VAL A 66 5.24 37.15 4.37
C VAL A 66 5.44 36.76 5.84
N VAL A 67 5.86 37.70 6.70
CA VAL A 67 5.98 37.46 8.14
C VAL A 67 4.62 37.21 8.77
N VAL A 68 3.58 37.98 8.41
CA VAL A 68 2.21 37.77 8.88
C VAL A 68 1.64 36.45 8.36
N LEU A 69 1.91 36.03 7.13
CA LEU A 69 1.52 34.70 6.62
C LEU A 69 2.34 33.55 7.24
N ARG A 70 3.46 33.84 7.91
CA ARG A 70 4.25 32.88 8.70
C ARG A 70 3.92 32.90 10.20
N PHE A 71 3.21 33.92 10.70
CA PHE A 71 2.86 34.10 12.12
C PHE A 71 1.36 33.99 12.41
N VAL A 72 0.51 34.39 11.46
CA VAL A 72 -0.88 33.95 11.40
C VAL A 72 -0.82 32.54 10.85
N GLY A 73 -0.53 31.60 11.74
CA GLY A 73 -0.63 30.19 11.42
C GLY A 73 -2.03 29.92 10.89
N THR A 74 -2.12 29.58 9.62
CA THR A 74 -3.02 28.50 9.24
C THR A 74 -2.63 27.35 10.14
N GLY A 75 -3.46 27.07 11.15
CA GLY A 75 -3.41 25.79 11.83
C GLY A 75 -3.78 24.76 10.79
N GLU A 76 -2.78 24.26 10.06
CA GLU A 76 -2.87 22.93 9.48
C GLU A 76 -3.32 22.02 10.61
N PRO A 77 -4.42 21.24 10.43
CA PRO A 77 -4.83 20.30 11.45
C PRO A 77 -3.62 19.42 11.78
N GLU A 78 -3.31 19.25 13.06
CA GLU A 78 -2.17 18.40 13.45
C GLU A 78 -2.42 17.01 12.88
N THR A 79 -1.71 16.68 11.79
CA THR A 79 -1.84 15.39 11.14
C THR A 79 -1.44 14.36 12.16
N VAL A 80 -2.31 13.38 12.41
CA VAL A 80 -2.08 12.30 13.37
C VAL A 80 -0.86 11.48 12.92
N GLN A 81 0.32 11.86 13.39
CA GLN A 81 1.61 11.20 13.15
C GLN A 81 1.81 10.09 14.17
N ALA A 82 0.81 9.22 14.28
CA ALA A 82 0.77 8.14 15.24
C ALA A 82 1.08 6.79 14.59
N VAL A 83 1.65 5.89 15.39
CA VAL A 83 2.00 4.51 15.04
C VAL A 83 1.28 3.54 15.97
N PRO A 84 1.03 2.29 15.56
CA PRO A 84 0.50 1.26 16.44
C PRO A 84 1.54 0.79 17.46
N SER A 85 1.10 0.43 18.67
CA SER A 85 1.97 -0.21 19.69
C SER A 85 2.45 -1.60 19.25
N ARG A 86 1.64 -2.30 18.45
CA ARG A 86 1.94 -3.63 17.90
C ARG A 86 1.59 -3.68 16.42
N TYR A 87 2.52 -4.15 15.59
CA TYR A 87 2.30 -4.36 14.16
C TYR A 87 2.65 -5.80 13.77
N GLN A 88 1.88 -6.39 12.85
CA GLN A 88 2.14 -7.72 12.28
C GLN A 88 1.84 -7.73 10.78
N VAL A 89 2.57 -8.54 10.03
CA VAL A 89 2.35 -8.76 8.59
C VAL A 89 1.97 -10.23 8.36
N TYR A 90 0.97 -10.44 7.49
CA TYR A 90 0.43 -11.74 7.10
C TYR A 90 0.42 -11.88 5.57
N GLU A 91 0.49 -13.11 5.09
CA GLU A 91 0.52 -13.49 3.67
C GLU A 91 -0.70 -14.37 3.34
N SER A 92 -1.51 -13.96 2.38
CA SER A 92 -2.72 -14.68 1.97
C SER A 92 -2.40 -15.62 0.80
N GLY A 93 -1.96 -16.85 1.11
CA GLY A 93 -1.39 -17.79 0.14
C GLY A 93 -2.15 -17.95 -1.18
N GLN A 94 -3.45 -18.27 -1.14
CA GLN A 94 -4.24 -18.43 -2.38
C GLN A 94 -4.48 -17.09 -3.11
N ALA A 95 -4.65 -15.97 -2.39
CA ALA A 95 -4.79 -14.65 -3.01
C ALA A 95 -3.51 -14.20 -3.73
N ASN A 96 -2.37 -14.50 -3.12
CA ASN A 96 -1.03 -14.20 -3.63
C ASN A 96 -0.73 -14.88 -4.96
N GLU A 97 -1.25 -16.07 -5.20
CA GLU A 97 -1.11 -16.80 -6.47
C GLU A 97 -2.12 -16.31 -7.51
N LEU A 98 -3.37 -16.06 -7.11
CA LEU A 98 -4.46 -15.70 -8.03
C LEU A 98 -4.39 -14.25 -8.53
N LEU A 99 -3.95 -13.31 -7.68
CA LEU A 99 -3.94 -11.86 -7.92
C LEU A 99 -2.54 -11.26 -7.74
N ALA A 100 -1.49 -12.01 -8.11
CA ALA A 100 -0.08 -11.61 -7.96
C ALA A 100 0.25 -10.23 -8.59
N ASN A 101 -0.40 -9.87 -9.70
CA ASN A 101 -0.16 -8.61 -10.42
C ASN A 101 -1.45 -7.81 -10.59
N ARG A 102 -1.33 -6.48 -10.69
CA ARG A 102 -2.46 -5.58 -10.99
C ARG A 102 -3.18 -5.89 -12.31
N ASP A 103 -2.45 -6.42 -13.28
CA ASP A 103 -3.01 -6.81 -14.58
C ASP A 103 -3.92 -8.06 -14.47
N ASP A 104 -3.86 -8.82 -13.37
CA ASP A 104 -4.74 -9.95 -13.10
C ASP A 104 -6.14 -9.52 -12.62
N ASP A 105 -6.26 -8.31 -12.04
CA ASP A 105 -7.51 -7.61 -11.75
C ASP A 105 -7.38 -6.09 -11.98
N PRO A 106 -7.53 -5.61 -13.23
CA PRO A 106 -7.35 -4.19 -13.54
C PRO A 106 -8.49 -3.30 -13.03
N ARG A 107 -9.61 -3.85 -12.53
CA ARG A 107 -10.82 -3.09 -12.15
C ARG A 107 -10.52 -2.05 -11.06
N PRO A 108 -10.90 -0.78 -11.23
CA PRO A 108 -10.69 0.24 -10.20
C PRO A 108 -11.47 -0.10 -8.93
N PHE A 109 -11.10 0.51 -7.82
CA PHE A 109 -11.97 0.58 -6.65
C PHE A 109 -13.12 1.56 -6.90
N THR A 110 -14.26 1.29 -6.30
CA THR A 110 -15.42 2.19 -6.32
C THR A 110 -15.94 2.42 -4.92
N GLU A 111 -16.60 3.57 -4.68
CA GLU A 111 -17.28 3.82 -3.40
C GLU A 111 -18.31 2.73 -3.11
N GLN A 112 -19.01 2.22 -4.13
CA GLN A 112 -20.02 1.17 -3.99
C GLN A 112 -19.43 -0.21 -3.60
N ASP A 113 -18.13 -0.45 -3.86
CA ASP A 113 -17.45 -1.68 -3.45
C ASP A 113 -17.27 -1.72 -1.92
N PHE A 114 -16.89 -0.60 -1.30
CA PHE A 114 -16.46 -0.52 0.11
C PHE A 114 -17.46 0.20 1.03
N PHE A 115 -18.28 1.09 0.49
CA PHE A 115 -19.22 1.98 1.21
C PHE A 115 -20.63 1.91 0.59
N PRO A 116 -21.27 0.72 0.54
CA PRO A 116 -22.62 0.59 0.02
C PRO A 116 -23.61 1.47 0.80
N GLU A 117 -24.55 2.11 0.08
CA GLU A 117 -25.52 3.02 0.69
C GLU A 117 -26.29 2.38 1.85
N GLY A 118 -26.04 2.84 3.07
CA GLY A 118 -26.71 2.37 4.28
C GLY A 118 -26.17 1.06 4.89
N ASP A 119 -25.08 0.49 4.37
CA ASP A 119 -24.51 -0.79 4.83
C ASP A 119 -22.96 -0.74 4.93
N ALA A 120 -22.40 0.42 5.27
CA ALA A 120 -20.95 0.62 5.46
C ALA A 120 -20.43 0.16 6.83
N ASP A 121 -21.32 -0.19 7.76
CA ASP A 121 -21.01 -0.66 9.12
C ASP A 121 -20.47 -2.10 9.11
N ILE A 122 -19.51 -2.41 9.99
CA ILE A 122 -18.86 -3.73 10.04
C ILE A 122 -19.17 -4.43 11.37
N SER A 123 -19.82 -5.61 11.32
CA SER A 123 -20.24 -6.36 12.52
C SER A 123 -19.72 -7.79 12.56
N SER A 124 -19.23 -8.27 13.71
CA SER A 124 -18.83 -9.67 13.96
C SER A 124 -19.18 -10.10 15.36
N ARG A 125 -19.93 -11.22 15.48
CA ARG A 125 -20.41 -11.71 16.79
C ARG A 125 -21.14 -10.56 17.51
N ASP A 126 -20.68 -10.19 18.69
CA ASP A 126 -21.28 -9.16 19.54
C ASP A 126 -20.60 -7.78 19.42
N LEU A 127 -19.72 -7.57 18.43
CA LEU A 127 -19.05 -6.30 18.18
C LEU A 127 -19.43 -5.69 16.83
N THR A 128 -19.86 -4.43 16.86
CA THR A 128 -20.16 -3.60 15.67
C THR A 128 -19.27 -2.37 15.66
N PHE A 129 -18.65 -2.12 14.52
CA PHE A 129 -17.97 -0.89 14.15
C PHE A 129 -18.89 -0.06 13.25
N THR A 130 -19.33 1.10 13.73
CA THR A 130 -20.12 2.04 12.92
C THR A 130 -19.18 2.91 12.11
N PHE A 131 -19.49 3.07 10.82
CA PHE A 131 -18.73 3.92 9.89
C PHE A 131 -18.76 5.40 10.34
N ARG A 132 -17.67 6.13 10.09
CA ARG A 132 -17.55 7.57 10.39
C ARG A 132 -17.16 8.41 9.19
N GLY A 133 -16.40 7.83 8.26
CA GLY A 133 -15.97 8.48 7.04
C GLY A 133 -14.95 7.62 6.31
N GLY A 134 -14.76 7.88 5.02
CA GLY A 134 -13.87 7.11 4.17
C GLY A 134 -13.70 7.78 2.81
N SER A 135 -12.71 7.31 2.06
CA SER A 135 -12.35 7.85 0.74
C SER A 135 -11.84 6.75 -0.18
N VAL A 136 -11.98 6.98 -1.49
CA VAL A 136 -11.33 6.22 -2.56
C VAL A 136 -10.47 7.22 -3.33
N ASP A 137 -9.16 7.17 -3.10
CA ASP A 137 -8.22 8.18 -3.59
C ASP A 137 -7.25 7.58 -4.60
N ASP A 138 -7.02 8.27 -5.72
CA ASP A 138 -5.95 7.91 -6.67
C ASP A 138 -4.56 8.38 -6.17
N ASN A 139 -4.51 9.34 -5.24
CA ASN A 139 -3.26 9.83 -4.65
C ASN A 139 -2.91 9.07 -3.35
N CYS A 140 -2.31 7.89 -3.49
CA CYS A 140 -1.98 7.03 -2.35
C CYS A 140 -1.06 7.69 -1.30
N ALA A 141 -0.31 8.73 -1.65
CA ALA A 141 0.55 9.45 -0.70
C ALA A 141 -0.24 10.20 0.38
N GLU A 142 -1.52 10.52 0.15
CA GLU A 142 -2.40 11.15 1.16
C GLU A 142 -2.90 10.16 2.23
N ALA A 143 -2.69 8.85 2.03
CA ALA A 143 -3.09 7.80 2.96
C ALA A 143 -2.00 7.44 3.99
N VAL A 144 -0.79 7.98 3.88
CA VAL A 144 0.33 7.69 4.78
C VAL A 144 1.06 8.97 5.18
N TRP A 145 1.75 8.92 6.31
CA TRP A 145 2.70 9.95 6.73
C TRP A 145 4.10 9.34 6.90
N GLY A 146 5.13 10.19 6.93
CA GLY A 146 6.50 9.79 7.22
C GLY A 146 7.28 9.27 5.99
N PRO A 147 8.60 9.53 5.92
CA PRO A 147 9.35 9.39 4.67
C PRO A 147 9.51 7.94 4.18
N LYS A 148 9.66 6.96 5.08
CA LYS A 148 9.74 5.52 4.71
C LYS A 148 8.45 5.03 4.06
N ALA A 149 7.29 5.38 4.63
CA ALA A 149 5.99 4.99 4.08
C ALA A 149 5.70 5.70 2.74
N LEU A 150 5.98 7.01 2.64
CA LEU A 150 5.81 7.78 1.40
C LEU A 150 6.67 7.23 0.25
N ALA A 151 7.96 6.95 0.51
CA ALA A 151 8.85 6.38 -0.49
C ALA A 151 8.43 4.96 -0.92
N ALA A 152 7.91 4.16 0.02
CA ALA A 152 7.39 2.83 -0.29
C ALA A 152 6.14 2.89 -1.19
N VAL A 153 5.18 3.76 -0.89
CA VAL A 153 3.98 3.99 -1.73
C VAL A 153 4.35 4.41 -3.15
N GLU A 154 5.35 5.30 -3.32
CA GLU A 154 5.86 5.69 -4.64
C GLU A 154 6.52 4.50 -5.37
N SER A 155 7.42 3.76 -4.69
CA SER A 155 8.12 2.60 -5.27
C SER A 155 7.19 1.43 -5.65
N ALA A 156 6.06 1.33 -4.95
CA ALA A 156 5.02 0.33 -5.15
C ALA A 156 4.13 0.61 -6.37
N ASP A 157 4.29 1.78 -7.02
CA ASP A 157 3.44 2.27 -8.11
C ASP A 157 1.95 2.14 -7.76
N CYS A 158 1.61 2.63 -6.56
CA CYS A 158 0.25 2.59 -6.03
C CYS A 158 -0.68 3.39 -6.95
N SER A 159 -1.74 2.73 -7.43
CA SER A 159 -2.71 3.33 -8.34
C SER A 159 -3.92 3.92 -7.64
N GLN A 160 -4.38 3.30 -6.55
CA GLN A 160 -5.53 3.72 -5.75
C GLN A 160 -5.39 3.23 -4.32
N VAL A 161 -5.99 3.95 -3.38
CA VAL A 161 -6.16 3.53 -1.98
C VAL A 161 -7.60 3.76 -1.54
N VAL A 162 -8.17 2.83 -0.80
CA VAL A 162 -9.40 3.07 -0.04
C VAL A 162 -9.05 3.22 1.43
N ARG A 163 -9.65 4.18 2.12
CA ARG A 163 -9.51 4.37 3.57
C ARG A 163 -10.87 4.45 4.24
N ALA A 164 -10.97 3.93 5.46
CA ALA A 164 -12.19 3.98 6.26
C ALA A 164 -11.89 4.18 7.75
N GLY A 165 -12.65 5.07 8.39
CA GLY A 165 -12.67 5.30 9.83
C GLY A 165 -13.93 4.72 10.46
N TYR A 166 -13.74 3.99 11.55
CA TYR A 166 -14.77 3.25 12.28
C TYR A 166 -14.69 3.50 13.78
N VAL A 167 -15.85 3.47 14.46
CA VAL A 167 -15.94 3.61 15.91
C VAL A 167 -16.97 2.63 16.48
N SER A 168 -16.63 1.97 17.57
CA SER A 168 -17.57 1.25 18.44
C SER A 168 -17.66 1.90 19.83
N ASP A 169 -18.36 1.26 20.75
CA ASP A 169 -18.45 1.70 22.15
C ASP A 169 -17.06 1.80 22.79
N ASP A 170 -16.21 0.79 22.60
CA ASP A 170 -14.89 0.68 23.25
C ASP A 170 -13.68 0.91 22.32
N TYR A 171 -13.85 0.88 20.99
CA TYR A 171 -12.72 0.87 20.04
C TYR A 171 -12.81 1.94 18.95
N ILE A 172 -11.64 2.40 18.49
CA ILE A 172 -11.42 3.13 17.25
C ILE A 172 -10.84 2.14 16.24
N GLY A 173 -11.31 2.17 15.00
CA GLY A 173 -10.80 1.35 13.90
C GLY A 173 -10.44 2.22 12.70
N VAL A 174 -9.28 1.96 12.09
CA VAL A 174 -8.87 2.51 10.79
C VAL A 174 -8.55 1.34 9.87
N ALA A 175 -9.10 1.35 8.67
CA ALA A 175 -8.81 0.36 7.64
C ALA A 175 -8.35 1.05 6.37
N ALA A 176 -7.38 0.45 5.67
CA ALA A 176 -6.92 0.90 4.37
C ALA A 176 -6.70 -0.31 3.44
N VAL A 177 -7.00 -0.15 2.15
CA VAL A 177 -6.63 -1.11 1.10
C VAL A 177 -5.91 -0.38 -0.02
N PHE A 178 -4.66 -0.73 -0.26
CA PHE A 178 -3.86 -0.19 -1.37
C PHE A 178 -3.93 -1.12 -2.58
N LYS A 179 -4.09 -0.55 -3.78
CA LYS A 179 -3.97 -1.24 -5.06
C LYS A 179 -2.64 -0.91 -5.70
N LEU A 180 -1.71 -1.85 -5.60
CA LEU A 180 -0.30 -1.71 -5.95
C LEU A 180 -0.01 -2.40 -7.27
N ARG A 181 1.24 -2.32 -7.76
CA ARG A 181 1.67 -2.94 -9.03
C ARG A 181 1.63 -4.47 -8.99
N ASP A 182 2.18 -5.06 -7.94
CA ASP A 182 2.40 -6.49 -7.77
C ASP A 182 2.51 -6.87 -6.28
N ILE A 183 2.62 -8.17 -6.00
CA ILE A 183 2.78 -8.71 -4.65
C ILE A 183 4.06 -8.24 -3.94
N GLU A 184 5.16 -8.03 -4.66
CA GLU A 184 6.42 -7.54 -4.07
C GLU A 184 6.28 -6.08 -3.62
N ALA A 185 5.50 -5.28 -4.35
CA ALA A 185 5.09 -3.95 -3.93
C ALA A 185 4.23 -3.97 -2.66
N SER A 186 3.29 -4.92 -2.51
CA SER A 186 2.52 -5.14 -1.27
C SER A 186 3.42 -5.49 -0.08
N ARG A 187 4.37 -6.40 -0.27
CA ARG A 187 5.37 -6.77 0.75
C ARG A 187 6.22 -5.58 1.17
N THR A 188 6.77 -4.86 0.20
CA THR A 188 7.59 -3.67 0.41
C THR A 188 6.84 -2.60 1.20
N LEU A 189 5.57 -2.34 0.89
CA LEU A 189 4.77 -1.36 1.62
C LEU A 189 4.39 -1.86 3.03
N ALA A 190 4.11 -3.14 3.22
CA ALA A 190 3.87 -3.71 4.56
C ALA A 190 5.11 -3.58 5.46
N GLU A 191 6.30 -3.94 4.97
CA GLU A 191 7.57 -3.76 5.69
C GLU A 191 7.89 -2.28 5.95
N ALA A 192 7.52 -1.39 5.04
CA ALA A 192 7.69 0.05 5.20
C ALA A 192 6.81 0.63 6.31
N LEU A 193 5.59 0.13 6.50
CA LEU A 193 4.65 0.52 7.54
C LEU A 193 4.96 -0.06 8.93
N ALA A 194 5.94 -0.95 9.06
CA ALA A 194 6.41 -1.37 10.37
C ALA A 194 6.95 -0.16 11.16
N PRO A 195 6.49 0.09 12.41
CA PRO A 195 7.00 1.15 13.27
C PRO A 195 8.52 1.11 13.34
N ALA A 196 9.14 2.28 13.24
CA ALA A 196 10.59 2.40 13.33
C ALA A 196 11.05 2.25 14.79
N GLU A 197 12.26 1.71 14.96
CA GLU A 197 12.98 1.70 16.25
C GLU A 197 13.21 3.14 16.74
N GLU A 198 13.38 3.35 18.05
CA GLU A 198 13.53 4.69 18.64
C GLU A 198 14.62 5.54 17.97
N GLU A 199 15.73 4.92 17.55
CA GLU A 199 16.87 5.60 16.90
C GLU A 199 16.54 6.13 15.48
N THR A 200 15.49 5.63 14.83
CA THR A 200 15.07 6.01 13.47
C THR A 200 13.59 6.41 13.38
N ALA A 201 12.97 6.76 14.51
CA ALA A 201 11.56 7.14 14.59
C ALA A 201 11.15 8.26 13.61
N GLU A 202 12.03 9.26 13.41
CA GLU A 202 11.82 10.37 12.45
C GLU A 202 11.79 9.90 10.97
N GLU A 203 12.37 8.74 10.66
CA GLU A 203 12.35 8.14 9.33
C GLU A 203 11.15 7.21 9.11
N GLY A 204 10.38 6.90 10.17
CA GLY A 204 9.24 6.00 10.15
C GLY A 204 8.04 6.52 9.35
N GLY A 205 6.88 5.91 9.58
CA GLY A 205 5.63 6.33 8.94
C GLY A 205 4.52 5.31 9.06
N PHE A 206 3.27 5.76 9.07
CA PHE A 206 2.09 4.90 9.17
C PHE A 206 0.89 5.49 8.41
N LEU A 207 -0.28 4.85 8.54
CA LEU A 207 -1.53 5.33 7.95
C LEU A 207 -1.96 6.69 8.51
N LEU A 208 -2.56 7.51 7.65
CA LEU A 208 -3.38 8.66 8.04
C LEU A 208 -4.87 8.27 8.02
N PRO A 209 -5.63 8.44 9.12
CA PRO A 209 -7.06 8.18 9.13
C PRO A 209 -7.80 9.15 8.18
N PRO A 210 -8.91 8.73 7.55
CA PRO A 210 -9.70 9.60 6.66
C PRO A 210 -10.57 10.62 7.41
N VAL A 211 -10.59 10.56 8.74
CA VAL A 211 -11.32 11.43 9.68
C VAL A 211 -10.34 11.78 10.79
N THR A 212 -10.28 13.04 11.22
CA THR A 212 -9.29 13.50 12.23
C THR A 212 -9.93 14.10 13.48
N GLU A 213 -11.25 14.26 13.48
CA GLU A 213 -12.05 14.67 14.63
C GLU A 213 -12.20 13.57 15.69
N GLU A 214 -12.62 13.92 16.90
CA GLU A 214 -12.88 12.97 17.99
C GLU A 214 -13.75 11.78 17.52
N PRO A 215 -13.36 10.52 17.81
CA PRO A 215 -12.25 10.08 18.66
C PRO A 215 -10.94 9.72 17.90
N PHE A 216 -10.78 10.08 16.62
CA PHE A 216 -9.61 9.68 15.82
C PHE A 216 -8.32 10.44 16.18
N ASP A 217 -8.46 11.60 16.84
CA ASP A 217 -7.37 12.37 17.45
C ASP A 217 -6.68 11.62 18.61
N LEU A 218 -7.34 10.63 19.22
CA LEU A 218 -6.75 9.77 20.25
C LEU A 218 -5.77 8.72 19.70
N LEU A 219 -5.72 8.50 18.38
CA LEU A 219 -4.87 7.45 17.80
C LEU A 219 -3.39 7.67 18.16
N GLY A 220 -2.74 6.62 18.67
CA GLY A 220 -1.36 6.64 19.19
C GLY A 220 -1.22 7.07 20.65
N SER A 221 -2.27 7.57 21.31
CA SER A 221 -2.20 7.97 22.73
C SER A 221 -2.34 6.79 23.72
N GLY A 222 -2.64 5.59 23.23
CA GLY A 222 -2.91 4.41 24.03
C GLY A 222 -2.60 3.13 23.25
N TYR A 223 -2.71 1.98 23.91
CA TYR A 223 -2.35 0.71 23.31
C TYR A 223 -3.22 0.39 22.11
N SER A 224 -2.54 0.13 20.99
CA SER A 224 -3.17 -0.13 19.72
C SER A 224 -2.43 -1.22 18.95
N SER A 225 -3.17 -1.99 18.17
CA SER A 225 -2.63 -3.10 17.38
C SER A 225 -3.07 -2.95 15.95
N ALA A 226 -2.14 -3.18 15.04
CA ALA A 226 -2.36 -3.14 13.61
C ALA A 226 -1.86 -4.43 12.95
N GLU A 227 -2.49 -4.77 11.84
CA GLU A 227 -2.21 -5.95 11.04
C GLU A 227 -2.22 -5.55 9.57
N ALA A 228 -1.26 -6.04 8.79
CA ALA A 228 -1.27 -5.90 7.34
C ALA A 228 -1.33 -7.27 6.68
N THR A 229 -2.18 -7.42 5.67
CA THR A 229 -2.39 -8.68 4.96
C THR A 229 -2.12 -8.46 3.47
N VAL A 230 -1.06 -9.10 2.99
CA VAL A 230 -0.71 -9.18 1.57
C VAL A 230 -1.71 -10.12 0.90
N ASN A 231 -2.51 -9.60 -0.02
CA ASN A 231 -3.52 -10.31 -0.82
C ASN A 231 -3.18 -10.16 -2.31
N GLY A 232 -2.04 -10.68 -2.72
CA GLY A 232 -1.44 -10.39 -4.02
C GLY A 232 -1.03 -8.91 -4.13
N HIS A 233 -1.38 -8.25 -5.24
CA HIS A 233 -1.13 -6.82 -5.45
C HIS A 233 -2.03 -5.89 -4.61
N TYR A 234 -2.93 -6.45 -3.79
CA TYR A 234 -3.69 -5.71 -2.79
C TYR A 234 -3.03 -5.82 -1.41
N LEU A 235 -2.82 -4.69 -0.75
CA LEU A 235 -2.39 -4.65 0.64
C LEU A 235 -3.53 -4.12 1.52
N LEU A 236 -4.09 -4.98 2.36
CA LEU A 236 -4.98 -4.59 3.46
C LEU A 236 -4.13 -4.14 4.64
N VAL A 237 -4.47 -3.03 5.28
CA VAL A 237 -3.90 -2.60 6.57
C VAL A 237 -5.04 -2.23 7.51
N LEU A 238 -5.06 -2.84 8.69
CA LEU A 238 -6.03 -2.62 9.75
C LEU A 238 -5.32 -2.06 10.96
N TRP A 239 -5.94 -1.12 11.68
CA TRP A 239 -5.44 -0.58 12.93
C TRP A 239 -6.60 -0.38 13.90
N VAL A 240 -6.46 -0.90 15.12
CA VAL A 240 -7.44 -0.77 16.19
C VAL A 240 -6.77 -0.19 17.42
N GLN A 241 -7.46 0.74 18.09
CA GLN A 241 -7.10 1.23 19.41
C GLN A 241 -8.28 1.12 20.39
N SER A 242 -7.97 0.82 21.65
CA SER A 242 -8.91 0.90 22.77
C SER A 242 -9.10 2.35 23.23
N LYS A 243 -10.36 2.81 23.29
CA LYS A 243 -10.73 4.19 23.70
C LYS A 243 -10.48 4.45 25.19
N SER A 244 -10.40 3.40 26.00
CA SER A 244 -10.04 3.50 27.42
C SER A 244 -8.54 3.48 27.67
N SER A 245 -7.73 3.11 26.67
CA SER A 245 -6.29 3.00 26.81
C SER A 245 -5.63 4.37 26.90
N THR A 246 -4.74 4.54 27.87
CA THR A 246 -4.02 5.80 28.14
C THR A 246 -2.50 5.63 28.20
N SER A 247 -2.01 4.43 27.86
CA SER A 247 -0.59 4.10 27.75
C SER A 247 -0.37 3.20 26.53
N THR A 248 0.66 3.49 25.74
CA THR A 248 1.08 2.64 24.62
C THR A 248 1.80 1.36 25.06
N GLU A 249 2.21 1.28 26.34
CA GLU A 249 2.93 0.14 26.93
C GLU A 249 1.99 -0.91 27.55
N GLU A 250 0.76 -0.53 27.93
CA GLU A 250 -0.19 -1.41 28.62
C GLU A 250 -0.86 -2.37 27.61
N THR A 251 -0.40 -3.61 27.55
CA THR A 251 -0.84 -4.57 26.51
C THR A 251 -2.30 -5.01 26.68
N GLU A 252 -3.14 -4.68 25.70
CA GLU A 252 -4.55 -5.11 25.62
C GLU A 252 -4.80 -6.17 24.53
N VAL A 253 -5.89 -6.95 24.67
CA VAL A 253 -6.24 -8.03 23.74
C VAL A 253 -7.16 -7.51 22.61
N LEU A 254 -6.55 -7.03 21.53
CA LEU A 254 -7.26 -6.42 20.39
C LEU A 254 -7.61 -7.39 19.24
N GLN A 255 -7.51 -8.71 19.46
CA GLN A 255 -7.78 -9.70 18.39
C GLN A 255 -9.25 -9.70 17.92
N GLN A 256 -10.22 -9.57 18.83
CA GLN A 256 -11.65 -9.53 18.45
C GLN A 256 -12.00 -8.33 17.56
N PRO A 257 -11.62 -7.08 17.91
CA PRO A 257 -11.87 -5.94 17.04
C PRO A 257 -11.10 -6.01 15.72
N LEU A 258 -9.84 -6.50 15.69
CA LEU A 258 -9.12 -6.72 14.42
C LEU A 258 -9.85 -7.71 13.50
N VAL A 259 -10.27 -8.87 14.01
CA VAL A 259 -11.08 -9.87 13.27
C VAL A 259 -12.48 -9.37 12.92
N THR A 260 -12.98 -8.34 13.59
CA THR A 260 -14.24 -7.70 13.20
C THR A 260 -14.01 -6.77 12.02
N LEU A 261 -13.04 -5.87 12.16
CA LEU A 261 -12.65 -4.86 11.18
C LEU A 261 -12.12 -5.49 9.87
N SER A 262 -11.54 -6.69 9.94
CA SER A 262 -10.97 -7.36 8.77
C SER A 262 -11.96 -7.57 7.62
N ARG A 263 -13.27 -7.63 7.87
CA ARG A 263 -14.30 -7.69 6.81
C ARG A 263 -14.31 -6.49 5.85
N PHE A 264 -13.53 -5.46 6.11
CA PHE A 264 -13.19 -4.45 5.09
C PHE A 264 -12.54 -5.09 3.82
N ASP A 265 -12.01 -6.31 3.94
CA ASP A 265 -11.45 -7.11 2.84
C ASP A 265 -12.49 -7.80 1.95
N MET A 266 -13.78 -7.79 2.29
CA MET A 266 -14.83 -8.52 1.57
C MET A 266 -14.87 -8.23 0.04
N PRO A 267 -14.64 -7.00 -0.45
CA PRO A 267 -14.55 -6.73 -1.89
C PRO A 267 -13.34 -7.41 -2.55
N ILE A 268 -12.22 -7.54 -1.82
CA ILE A 268 -11.02 -8.26 -2.29
C ILE A 268 -11.27 -9.77 -2.29
N TYR A 269 -11.94 -10.31 -1.27
CA TYR A 269 -12.36 -11.71 -1.24
C TYR A 269 -13.28 -12.07 -2.42
N GLN A 270 -14.20 -11.17 -2.81
CA GLN A 270 -15.01 -11.35 -4.02
C GLN A 270 -14.13 -11.40 -5.29
N ARG A 271 -13.20 -10.44 -5.44
CA ARG A 271 -12.26 -10.38 -6.58
C ARG A 271 -11.39 -11.63 -6.71
N ILE A 272 -10.93 -12.20 -5.58
CA ILE A 272 -10.18 -13.47 -5.53
C ILE A 272 -11.03 -14.62 -6.07
N ASN A 273 -12.27 -14.77 -5.59
CA ASN A 273 -13.17 -15.85 -6.02
C ASN A 273 -13.59 -15.73 -7.49
N GLU A 274 -13.83 -14.52 -7.98
CA GLU A 274 -14.12 -14.30 -9.41
C GLU A 274 -12.94 -14.70 -10.30
N ARG A 275 -11.70 -14.34 -9.90
CA ARG A 275 -10.49 -14.71 -10.61
C ARG A 275 -10.27 -16.23 -10.63
N LYS A 276 -10.49 -16.89 -9.49
CA LYS A 276 -10.46 -18.35 -9.35
C LYS A 276 -11.45 -19.04 -10.28
N ASN A 277 -12.73 -18.66 -10.19
CA ASN A 277 -13.80 -19.18 -11.05
C ASN A 277 -13.49 -18.98 -12.54
N PHE A 278 -12.89 -17.84 -12.91
CA PHE A 278 -12.46 -17.57 -14.29
C PHE A 278 -11.34 -18.52 -14.74
N LEU A 279 -10.33 -18.77 -13.90
CA LEU A 279 -9.23 -19.68 -14.21
C LEU A 279 -9.71 -21.13 -14.36
N GLU A 280 -10.53 -21.61 -13.43
CA GLU A 280 -11.14 -22.94 -13.47
C GLU A 280 -12.01 -23.15 -14.72
N ALA A 281 -12.83 -22.16 -15.08
CA ALA A 281 -13.65 -22.18 -16.30
C ALA A 281 -12.82 -22.22 -17.59
N ASN A 282 -11.54 -21.83 -17.54
CA ASN A 282 -10.59 -21.94 -18.65
C ASN A 282 -9.65 -23.16 -18.53
N GLY A 283 -9.90 -24.07 -17.58
CA GLY A 283 -9.15 -25.32 -17.40
C GLY A 283 -7.80 -25.17 -16.70
N VAL A 284 -7.59 -24.07 -15.95
CA VAL A 284 -6.45 -23.90 -15.06
C VAL A 284 -6.82 -24.46 -13.68
N ASP A 285 -6.00 -25.38 -13.16
CA ASP A 285 -6.14 -25.89 -11.79
C ASP A 285 -5.62 -24.83 -10.80
N THR A 286 -6.48 -24.42 -9.89
CA THR A 286 -6.28 -23.41 -8.84
C THR A 286 -6.03 -24.02 -7.45
N GLY A 287 -5.87 -25.35 -7.36
CA GLY A 287 -5.36 -26.03 -6.17
C GLY A 287 -6.40 -26.42 -5.12
N ASP A 288 -7.70 -26.35 -5.43
CA ASP A 288 -8.80 -26.75 -4.54
C ASP A 288 -8.96 -28.29 -4.41
N GLN A 289 -7.91 -28.96 -3.91
CA GLN A 289 -8.11 -30.21 -3.21
C GLN A 289 -8.44 -29.91 -1.76
N GLU A 290 -9.73 -29.71 -1.46
CA GLU A 290 -10.26 -30.12 -0.15
C GLU A 290 -9.75 -31.53 0.11
N ALA A 291 -8.94 -31.69 1.18
CA ALA A 291 -8.51 -33.01 1.60
C ALA A 291 -9.78 -33.85 1.81
N PRO A 292 -9.95 -34.98 1.11
CA PRO A 292 -11.19 -35.72 1.14
C PRO A 292 -11.50 -36.09 2.59
N ALA A 293 -12.69 -35.73 3.05
CA ALA A 293 -13.16 -36.04 4.39
C ALA A 293 -12.96 -37.54 4.64
N GLY A 294 -11.99 -37.87 5.49
CA GLY A 294 -11.58 -39.24 5.72
C GLY A 294 -12.74 -40.00 6.34
N ASP A 295 -13.40 -40.84 5.54
CA ASP A 295 -14.37 -41.80 6.05
C ASP A 295 -13.63 -42.71 7.04
N GLY A 296 -13.96 -42.53 8.32
CA GLY A 296 -13.35 -43.18 9.46
C GLY A 296 -13.75 -44.64 9.59
N THR A 297 -13.51 -45.46 8.55
CA THR A 297 -13.62 -46.91 8.63
C THR A 297 -12.24 -47.53 8.83
N GLY A 298 -11.71 -47.33 10.04
CA GLY A 298 -10.52 -48.02 10.50
C GLY A 298 -10.80 -49.49 10.80
N THR A 299 -10.33 -50.40 9.95
CA THR A 299 -10.16 -51.82 10.30
C THR A 299 -8.72 -52.24 10.08
N GLY A 300 -7.93 -52.22 11.15
CA GLY A 300 -6.60 -52.82 11.16
C GLY A 300 -6.69 -54.33 11.31
N THR A 301 -5.94 -55.04 10.47
CA THR A 301 -5.56 -56.44 10.69
C THR A 301 -4.11 -56.62 10.24
N GLU A 302 -3.33 -57.30 11.07
CA GLU A 302 -1.89 -57.47 10.90
C GLU A 302 -1.53 -58.47 9.78
N GLY A 303 -0.34 -58.31 9.21
CA GLY A 303 0.56 -59.46 9.10
C GLY A 303 1.02 -59.91 7.70
N ILE A 304 2.32 -60.21 7.69
CA ILE A 304 3.11 -61.02 6.74
C ILE A 304 3.73 -60.23 5.58
N GLY A 305 5.06 -60.18 5.59
CA GLY A 305 5.87 -59.70 4.47
C GLY A 305 6.76 -60.81 3.90
N THR A 306 7.38 -60.50 2.76
CA THR A 306 8.56 -61.23 2.25
C THR A 306 9.37 -60.32 1.32
N GLU A 307 10.69 -60.49 1.37
CA GLU A 307 11.70 -60.37 0.30
C GLU A 307 11.36 -59.57 -0.98
N GLY A 308 12.18 -58.65 -1.50
CA GLY A 308 13.61 -58.40 -1.26
C GLY A 308 14.40 -58.48 -2.57
N THR A 309 15.19 -57.44 -2.90
CA THR A 309 16.33 -57.49 -3.84
C THR A 309 17.13 -56.21 -3.67
N GLY A 310 18.39 -56.32 -3.28
CA GLY A 310 19.32 -55.19 -3.23
C GLY A 310 20.44 -55.37 -4.26
N ILE A 311 21.01 -54.26 -4.71
CA ILE A 311 22.34 -54.19 -5.34
C ILE A 311 23.02 -52.95 -4.75
N GLY A 312 24.13 -53.13 -4.03
CA GLY A 312 25.02 -52.05 -3.57
C GLY A 312 26.15 -51.81 -4.58
N THR A 313 27.35 -51.30 -4.25
CA THR A 313 27.96 -50.78 -3.02
C THR A 313 29.17 -49.90 -3.45
N GLU A 314 29.80 -49.19 -2.50
CA GLU A 314 31.06 -48.41 -2.51
C GLU A 314 30.77 -46.91 -2.36
N GLY A 315 31.26 -46.15 -1.37
CA GLY A 315 32.44 -46.20 -0.49
C GLY A 315 32.95 -44.74 -0.45
N THR A 316 33.52 -44.10 0.58
CA THR A 316 34.12 -44.37 1.90
C THR A 316 33.80 -43.14 2.79
N GLY A 317 33.84 -43.07 4.12
CA GLY A 317 34.57 -43.82 5.13
C GLY A 317 35.51 -42.88 5.91
N THR A 318 35.04 -42.30 7.04
CA THR A 318 35.91 -41.69 8.07
C THR A 318 35.27 -41.85 9.46
N GLU A 319 36.03 -42.35 10.42
CA GLU A 319 35.61 -42.58 11.82
C GLU A 319 35.84 -41.36 12.72
N GLY A 320 35.11 -41.28 13.84
CA GLY A 320 35.31 -40.26 14.87
C GLY A 320 34.55 -40.58 16.16
N ALA A 321 35.18 -41.34 17.06
CA ALA A 321 34.68 -41.58 18.41
C ALA A 321 34.73 -40.30 19.28
N GLY A 322 33.95 -40.15 20.37
CA GLY A 322 33.01 -41.07 21.01
C GLY A 322 32.61 -40.53 22.41
N THR A 323 32.12 -41.42 23.29
CA THR A 323 31.66 -41.17 24.68
C THR A 323 30.42 -40.24 24.81
N GLY A 324 29.36 -40.55 25.56
CA GLY A 324 29.08 -41.74 26.38
C GLY A 324 28.85 -41.38 27.85
N THR A 325 27.60 -41.07 28.22
CA THR A 325 27.16 -41.04 29.62
C THR A 325 25.70 -41.47 29.71
N GLU A 326 25.42 -42.45 30.58
CA GLU A 326 24.07 -42.92 30.90
C GLU A 326 23.35 -41.96 31.87
N GLY A 327 22.02 -41.99 31.88
CA GLY A 327 21.20 -41.12 32.74
C GLY A 327 19.72 -41.48 32.75
N THR A 328 19.36 -42.59 33.41
CA THR A 328 18.00 -42.86 33.93
C THR A 328 17.43 -41.65 34.68
N GLY A 329 16.13 -41.34 34.69
CA GLY A 329 14.92 -42.02 34.18
C GLY A 329 13.73 -41.71 35.12
N LEU A 330 12.47 -42.00 34.70
CA LEU A 330 11.23 -41.89 35.51
C LEU A 330 10.85 -40.44 35.94
N SER A 331 9.59 -40.08 36.26
CA SER A 331 8.25 -40.67 36.02
C SER A 331 7.19 -39.57 36.20
N GLN A 332 5.98 -39.85 35.70
CA GLN A 332 4.69 -39.17 35.87
C GLN A 332 4.48 -38.36 37.17
N GLY A 333 3.73 -37.25 37.03
CA GLY A 333 3.01 -36.59 38.13
C GLY A 333 1.80 -35.83 37.59
N THR A 334 0.59 -36.37 37.77
CA THR A 334 -0.69 -35.70 37.45
C THR A 334 -1.06 -34.69 38.53
N GLY A 335 -1.58 -33.53 38.11
CA GLY A 335 -2.19 -32.51 38.96
C GLY A 335 -2.94 -31.51 38.11
#